data_AF-A0A497AZC9-F1
#
_entry.id   AF-A0A497AZC9-F1
#
_cell.length_a   1.000
_cell.length_b   1.000
_cell.length_c   1.000
_cell.angle_alpha   90.00
_cell.angle_beta   90.00
_cell.angle_gamma   90.00
#
_symmetry.space_group_name_H-M   'P 1'
#
loop_
_entity.id
_entity.type
_entity.pdbx_description
1 polymer ?
#
loop_
_entity_poly.entity_id
_entity_poly.type
_entity_poly.pdbx_seq_one_letter_code
_entity_poly.pdbx_strand_id
1 'polypeptide(L)'
;MPELPEVETIVNDLRPFVEGRRIVKVDLLWPRVVECPSPERFVRGVEGKGIVWIKRRGKYILVKLDDGSFFILHLRVSGRLLLNPPEEDRYARVVIHLDNGDRLVFADPRKLGRAYWVLKAEEVVGHLGPEPLGDDFTLEAFVQRLKGHQCTIKSLLLNQRFLAGLGNIYTDEALFLAGIHPQRPASSLSQEEIQRLYEAIRTVLREGIERRGTTFSDYRDAFGAPGRNQEALKIFRRAGRPCPQCGAEIKRTKVAGRGTYFCPRCQPLFRGKH
;
A
#
# COMPACT_ATOMS: atom_id res chain seq x y z
N MET A 1 -4.90 3.42 -6.17
CA MET A 1 -3.49 3.16 -5.84
C MET A 1 -3.52 2.12 -4.75
N PRO A 2 -3.11 0.88 -5.03
CA PRO A 2 -2.86 -0.11 -3.99
C PRO A 2 -2.11 0.50 -2.80
N GLU A 3 -2.67 0.34 -1.62
CA GLU A 3 -2.08 0.67 -0.34
C GLU A 3 -1.64 -0.64 0.33
N LEU A 4 -1.31 -0.62 1.63
CA LEU A 4 -0.83 -1.80 2.33
C LEU A 4 -1.76 -3.03 2.17
N PRO A 5 -3.09 -2.93 2.39
CA PRO A 5 -3.96 -4.11 2.36
C PRO A 5 -4.01 -4.80 1.00
N GLU A 6 -4.02 -4.04 -0.09
CA GLU A 6 -4.03 -4.58 -1.45
C GLU A 6 -2.72 -5.31 -1.76
N VAL A 7 -1.57 -4.75 -1.36
CA VAL A 7 -0.27 -5.38 -1.58
C VAL A 7 -0.11 -6.64 -0.72
N GLU A 8 -0.59 -6.60 0.52
CA GLU A 8 -0.57 -7.75 1.42
C GLU A 8 -1.44 -8.90 0.89
N THR A 9 -2.62 -8.57 0.35
CA THR A 9 -3.51 -9.56 -0.29
C THR A 9 -2.79 -10.27 -1.44
N ILE A 10 -2.17 -9.52 -2.36
CA ILE A 10 -1.42 -10.10 -3.48
C ILE A 10 -0.28 -10.98 -2.99
N VAL A 11 0.50 -10.53 -1.99
CA VAL A 11 1.61 -11.32 -1.45
C VAL A 11 1.12 -12.63 -0.83
N ASN A 12 0.04 -12.59 -0.06
CA ASN A 12 -0.53 -13.77 0.57
C ASN A 12 -1.09 -14.77 -0.45
N ASP A 13 -1.75 -14.27 -1.51
CA ASP A 13 -2.24 -15.12 -2.59
C ASP A 13 -1.11 -15.79 -3.37
N LEU A 14 -0.02 -15.06 -3.66
CA LEU A 14 1.08 -15.56 -4.48
C LEU A 14 2.01 -16.51 -3.72
N ARG A 15 2.19 -16.31 -2.41
CA ARG A 15 3.12 -17.07 -1.57
C ARG A 15 3.11 -18.59 -1.82
N PRO A 16 1.97 -19.30 -1.76
CA PRO A 16 1.94 -20.75 -1.95
C PRO A 16 2.29 -21.22 -3.37
N PHE A 17 2.27 -20.33 -4.36
CA PHE A 17 2.57 -20.68 -5.75
C PHE A 17 4.01 -20.39 -6.15
N VAL A 18 4.63 -19.38 -5.52
CA VAL A 18 5.94 -18.86 -5.96
C VAL A 18 7.10 -19.26 -5.07
N GLU A 19 6.89 -19.50 -3.78
CA GLU A 19 7.99 -19.87 -2.88
C GLU A 19 8.53 -21.27 -3.21
N GLY A 20 9.85 -21.40 -3.29
CA GLY A 20 10.54 -22.61 -3.70
C GLY A 20 10.61 -22.83 -5.23
N ARG A 21 9.94 -22.00 -6.04
CA ARG A 21 10.00 -22.09 -7.52
C ARG A 21 11.24 -21.41 -8.08
N ARG A 22 11.71 -21.89 -9.22
CA ARG A 22 12.76 -21.22 -10.01
C ARG A 22 12.15 -20.37 -11.13
N ILE A 23 12.68 -19.16 -11.30
CA ILE A 23 12.39 -18.30 -12.44
C ILE A 23 13.18 -18.82 -13.63
N VAL A 24 12.49 -19.32 -14.66
CA VAL A 24 13.15 -19.90 -15.86
C VAL A 24 13.31 -18.89 -16.98
N LYS A 25 12.46 -17.85 -17.03
CA LYS A 25 12.51 -16.83 -18.07
C LYS A 25 11.87 -15.53 -17.59
N VAL A 26 12.41 -14.40 -18.03
CA VAL A 26 11.82 -13.07 -17.82
C VAL A 26 11.63 -12.33 -19.14
N ASP A 27 10.36 -12.09 -19.52
CA ASP A 27 10.03 -11.27 -20.69
C ASP A 27 9.75 -9.82 -20.25
N LEU A 28 10.65 -8.90 -20.65
CA LEU A 28 10.46 -7.45 -20.46
C LEU A 28 9.76 -6.81 -21.66
N LEU A 29 8.42 -6.81 -21.63
CA LEU A 29 7.59 -6.20 -22.68
C LEU A 29 7.64 -4.66 -22.66
N TRP A 30 8.01 -4.06 -21.53
CA TRP A 30 8.23 -2.62 -21.43
C TRP A 30 9.45 -2.31 -20.56
N PRO A 31 10.67 -2.22 -21.13
CA PRO A 31 11.91 -2.11 -20.38
C PRO A 31 11.99 -0.94 -19.38
N ARG A 32 11.30 0.18 -19.66
CA ARG A 32 11.23 1.36 -18.78
C ARG A 32 10.49 1.11 -17.44
N VAL A 33 9.94 -0.09 -17.24
CA VAL A 33 9.42 -0.52 -15.94
C VAL A 33 10.55 -0.73 -14.92
N VAL A 34 11.76 -1.06 -15.38
CA VAL A 34 12.92 -1.27 -14.53
C VAL A 34 13.48 0.09 -14.12
N GLU A 35 13.41 0.39 -12.82
CA GLU A 35 13.92 1.64 -12.27
C GLU A 35 15.42 1.53 -11.94
N CYS A 36 15.84 0.37 -11.43
CA CYS A 36 17.24 0.06 -11.12
C CYS A 36 17.44 -1.47 -11.13
N PRO A 37 18.48 -2.01 -11.79
CA PRO A 37 19.55 -1.35 -12.53
C PRO A 37 19.10 -1.09 -13.99
N SER A 38 19.91 -1.43 -15.00
CA SER A 38 19.46 -1.46 -16.40
C SER A 38 18.55 -2.68 -16.65
N PRO A 39 17.67 -2.63 -17.66
CA PRO A 39 16.81 -3.76 -18.04
C PRO A 39 17.56 -5.07 -18.29
N GLU A 40 18.74 -5.02 -18.92
CA GLU A 40 19.55 -6.20 -19.23
C GLU A 40 20.14 -6.81 -17.96
N ARG A 41 20.62 -5.96 -17.04
CA ARG A 41 21.12 -6.41 -15.73
C ARG A 41 19.99 -6.95 -14.86
N PHE A 42 18.80 -6.36 -14.93
CA PHE A 42 17.61 -6.87 -14.25
C PHE A 42 17.27 -8.29 -14.73
N VAL A 43 17.16 -8.52 -16.04
CA VAL A 43 16.86 -9.85 -16.59
C VAL A 43 17.92 -10.86 -16.16
N ARG A 44 19.22 -10.56 -16.35
CA ARG A 44 20.31 -11.46 -15.93
C ARG A 44 20.35 -11.72 -14.43
N GLY A 45 19.94 -10.75 -13.62
CA GLY A 45 19.94 -10.86 -12.17
C GLY A 45 18.79 -11.70 -11.62
N VAL A 46 17.65 -11.75 -12.33
CA VAL A 46 16.43 -12.43 -11.89
C VAL A 46 16.25 -13.79 -12.55
N GLU A 47 16.59 -13.93 -13.83
CA GLU A 47 16.43 -15.16 -14.59
C GLU A 47 17.36 -16.26 -14.08
N GLY A 48 16.85 -17.49 -14.01
CA GLY A 48 17.54 -18.65 -13.47
C GLY A 48 17.56 -18.74 -11.94
N LYS A 49 17.07 -17.73 -11.20
CA LYS A 49 17.12 -17.70 -9.73
C LYS A 49 15.94 -18.42 -9.07
N GLY A 50 16.19 -19.06 -7.94
CA GLY A 50 15.16 -19.63 -7.07
C GLY A 50 14.53 -18.56 -6.18
N ILE A 51 13.21 -18.63 -5.97
CA ILE A 51 12.48 -17.75 -5.06
C ILE A 51 12.49 -18.38 -3.67
N VAL A 52 13.15 -17.74 -2.71
CA VAL A 52 13.21 -18.19 -1.31
C VAL A 52 11.92 -17.80 -0.59
N TRP A 53 11.51 -16.54 -0.70
CA TRP A 53 10.28 -16.06 -0.10
C TRP A 53 9.71 -14.84 -0.81
N ILE A 54 8.41 -14.58 -0.61
CA ILE A 54 7.74 -13.35 -1.00
C ILE A 54 7.09 -12.67 0.22
N LYS A 55 7.40 -11.39 0.42
CA LYS A 55 6.89 -10.56 1.52
C LYS A 55 6.52 -9.17 1.03
N ARG A 56 5.81 -8.43 1.88
CA ARG A 56 5.51 -7.02 1.67
C ARG A 56 6.38 -6.15 2.57
N ARG A 57 6.81 -4.99 2.05
CA ARG A 57 7.30 -3.87 2.86
C ARG A 57 6.62 -2.58 2.43
N GLY A 58 5.83 -1.97 3.31
CA GLY A 58 4.98 -0.83 2.99
C GLY A 58 4.03 -1.18 1.85
N LYS A 59 4.25 -0.58 0.68
CA LYS A 59 3.51 -0.83 -0.57
C LYS A 59 4.34 -1.52 -1.65
N TYR A 60 5.47 -2.10 -1.25
CA TYR A 60 6.37 -2.86 -2.12
C TYR A 60 6.18 -4.36 -1.90
N ILE A 61 6.27 -5.11 -2.99
CA ILE A 61 6.36 -6.57 -3.00
C ILE A 61 7.84 -6.92 -3.12
N LEU A 62 8.36 -7.70 -2.18
CA LEU A 62 9.75 -8.12 -2.12
C LEU A 62 9.81 -9.62 -2.34
N VAL A 63 10.59 -10.05 -3.33
CA VAL A 63 10.89 -11.44 -3.63
C VAL A 63 12.38 -11.66 -3.35
N LYS A 64 12.69 -12.51 -2.38
CA LYS A 64 14.07 -12.89 -2.05
C LYS A 64 14.52 -14.03 -2.95
N LEU A 65 15.70 -13.88 -3.56
CA LEU A 65 16.29 -14.89 -4.43
C LEU A 65 17.33 -15.75 -3.70
N ASP A 66 17.59 -16.94 -4.22
CA ASP A 66 18.48 -17.98 -3.65
C ASP A 66 19.95 -17.55 -3.57
N ASP A 67 20.37 -16.59 -4.39
CA ASP A 67 21.71 -15.98 -4.36
C ASP A 67 21.85 -14.81 -3.36
N GLY A 68 20.80 -14.52 -2.60
CA GLY A 68 20.78 -13.42 -1.65
C GLY A 68 20.34 -12.07 -2.21
N SER A 69 20.14 -11.92 -3.52
CA SER A 69 19.58 -10.70 -4.11
C SER A 69 18.05 -10.60 -3.94
N PHE A 70 17.48 -9.49 -4.39
CA PHE A 70 16.05 -9.19 -4.30
C PHE A 70 15.48 -8.72 -5.63
N PHE A 71 14.34 -9.28 -6.01
CA PHE A 71 13.44 -8.72 -7.01
C PHE A 71 12.31 -7.97 -6.29
N ILE A 72 12.13 -6.68 -6.59
CA ILE A 72 11.16 -5.83 -5.90
C ILE A 72 10.21 -5.18 -6.91
N LEU A 73 8.91 -5.15 -6.58
CA LEU A 73 7.88 -4.47 -7.36
C LEU A 73 7.16 -3.40 -6.54
N HIS A 74 6.82 -2.29 -7.19
CA HIS A 74 5.89 -1.30 -6.66
C HIS A 74 4.76 -1.06 -7.66
N LEU A 75 3.53 -1.43 -7.30
CA LEU A 75 2.36 -1.37 -8.19
C LEU A 75 1.94 0.06 -8.56
N ARG A 76 2.31 1.05 -7.74
CA ARG A 76 1.88 2.45 -7.87
C ARG A 76 0.35 2.51 -7.96
N VAL A 77 -0.21 3.18 -8.97
CA VAL A 77 -1.64 3.51 -9.01
C VAL A 77 -2.47 2.40 -9.65
N SER A 78 -1.96 1.81 -10.72
CA SER A 78 -2.68 0.93 -11.66
C SER A 78 -1.98 -0.40 -11.95
N GLY A 79 -0.82 -0.65 -11.33
CA GLY A 79 -0.13 -1.92 -11.46
C GLY A 79 -0.93 -3.05 -10.81
N ARG A 80 -0.91 -4.21 -11.48
CA ARG A 80 -1.50 -5.47 -11.06
C ARG A 80 -0.42 -6.54 -11.21
N LEU A 81 -0.34 -7.47 -10.26
CA LEU A 81 0.53 -8.63 -10.36
C LEU A 81 -0.36 -9.87 -10.33
N LEU A 82 -0.46 -10.55 -11.47
CA LEU A 82 -1.43 -11.61 -11.71
C LEU A 82 -0.71 -12.96 -11.86
N LEU A 83 -1.26 -14.01 -11.25
CA LEU A 83 -0.86 -15.39 -11.48
C LEU A 83 -1.71 -15.95 -12.61
N ASN A 84 -1.05 -16.46 -13.66
CA ASN A 84 -1.69 -17.16 -14.77
C ASN A 84 -2.93 -16.44 -15.36
N PRO A 85 -2.91 -15.12 -15.64
CA PRO A 85 -4.06 -14.47 -16.25
C PRO A 85 -4.34 -15.07 -17.65
N PRO A 86 -5.60 -15.10 -18.12
CA PRO A 86 -5.93 -15.58 -19.46
C PRO A 86 -5.39 -14.65 -20.56
N GLU A 87 -4.98 -15.25 -21.70
CA GLU A 87 -4.48 -14.58 -22.92
C GLU A 87 -3.37 -13.52 -22.72
N GLU A 88 -3.01 -12.80 -23.79
CA GLU A 88 -2.04 -11.69 -23.77
C GLU A 88 -2.69 -10.43 -23.13
N ASP A 89 -2.39 -10.16 -21.87
CA ASP A 89 -2.74 -8.87 -21.26
C ASP A 89 -1.98 -7.75 -21.99
N ARG A 90 -2.66 -6.93 -22.79
CA ARG A 90 -2.07 -5.77 -23.50
C ARG A 90 -1.36 -4.77 -22.57
N TYR A 91 -1.64 -4.83 -21.27
CA TYR A 91 -1.01 -4.02 -20.26
C TYR A 91 0.17 -4.71 -19.57
N ALA A 92 0.51 -5.94 -19.92
CA ALA A 92 1.70 -6.64 -19.44
C ALA A 92 2.96 -5.81 -19.71
N ARG A 93 3.85 -5.77 -18.73
CA ARG A 93 5.12 -5.05 -18.74
C ARG A 93 6.29 -5.97 -18.43
N VAL A 94 6.07 -6.92 -17.51
CA VAL A 94 7.00 -7.98 -17.15
C VAL A 94 6.21 -9.29 -17.07
N VAL A 95 6.72 -10.35 -17.68
CA VAL A 95 6.24 -11.72 -17.49
C VAL A 95 7.37 -12.55 -16.91
N ILE A 96 7.12 -13.20 -15.78
CA ILE A 96 8.07 -14.07 -15.09
C ILE A 96 7.53 -15.49 -15.23
N HIS A 97 8.27 -16.34 -15.92
CA HIS A 97 7.92 -17.75 -16.09
C HIS A 97 8.61 -18.58 -15.01
N LEU A 98 7.87 -19.47 -14.39
CA LEU A 98 8.33 -20.36 -13.34
C LEU A 98 8.54 -21.79 -13.89
N ASP A 99 9.35 -22.57 -13.18
CA ASP A 99 9.73 -23.94 -13.54
C ASP A 99 8.57 -24.96 -13.60
N ASN A 100 7.43 -24.63 -12.98
CA ASN A 100 6.22 -25.46 -12.99
C ASN A 100 5.22 -25.07 -14.09
N GLY A 101 5.60 -24.14 -14.98
CA GLY A 101 4.73 -23.64 -16.05
C GLY A 101 3.83 -22.47 -15.64
N ASP A 102 3.84 -22.07 -14.36
CA ASP A 102 3.14 -20.86 -13.91
C ASP A 102 3.83 -19.60 -14.43
N ARG A 103 3.04 -18.53 -14.58
CA ARG A 103 3.49 -17.21 -14.99
C ARG A 103 2.98 -16.12 -14.05
N LEU A 104 3.88 -15.25 -13.61
CA LEU A 104 3.53 -13.99 -12.95
C LEU A 104 3.57 -12.86 -13.98
N VAL A 105 2.45 -12.19 -14.17
CA VAL A 105 2.32 -11.09 -15.12
C VAL A 105 2.16 -9.79 -14.37
N PHE A 106 3.16 -8.91 -14.45
CA PHE A 106 3.04 -7.55 -14.00
C PHE A 106 2.44 -6.69 -15.10
N ALA A 107 1.18 -6.30 -14.93
CA ALA A 107 0.44 -5.50 -15.87
C ALA A 107 0.18 -4.09 -15.32
N ASP A 108 0.46 -3.06 -16.11
CA ASP A 108 0.23 -1.67 -15.71
C ASP A 108 -0.21 -0.79 -16.88
N PRO A 109 -1.52 -0.45 -16.95
CA PRO A 109 -2.07 0.42 -17.98
C PRO A 109 -1.43 1.80 -18.04
N ARG A 110 -1.04 2.38 -16.89
CA ARG A 110 -0.53 3.76 -16.84
C ARG A 110 1.01 3.85 -16.82
N LYS A 111 1.71 2.71 -16.82
CA LYS A 111 3.18 2.66 -16.91
C LYS A 111 3.88 3.42 -15.76
N LEU A 112 3.26 3.44 -14.58
CA LEU A 112 3.76 4.08 -13.37
C LEU A 112 4.50 3.11 -12.45
N GLY A 113 4.10 1.85 -12.45
CA GLY A 113 4.71 0.78 -11.69
C GLY A 113 6.20 0.62 -11.99
N ARG A 114 6.92 0.09 -11.01
CA ARG A 114 8.38 -0.04 -11.05
C ARG A 114 8.84 -1.41 -10.58
N ALA A 115 9.86 -1.90 -11.26
CA ALA A 115 10.59 -3.12 -10.94
C ALA A 115 12.04 -2.78 -10.58
N TYR A 116 12.60 -3.54 -9.64
CA TYR A 116 13.97 -3.39 -9.18
C TYR A 116 14.63 -4.75 -9.04
N TRP A 117 15.93 -4.82 -9.31
CA TRP A 117 16.78 -5.91 -8.86
C TRP A 117 17.96 -5.32 -8.09
N VAL A 118 18.15 -5.74 -6.84
CA VAL A 118 19.16 -5.17 -5.94
C VAL A 118 19.79 -6.25 -5.08
N LEU A 119 21.01 -6.00 -4.59
CA LEU A 119 21.70 -6.92 -3.69
C LEU A 119 21.15 -6.81 -2.26
N LYS A 120 20.75 -5.61 -1.86
CA LYS A 120 20.19 -5.32 -0.53
C LYS A 120 18.84 -4.64 -0.67
N ALA A 121 17.81 -5.14 0.02
CA ALA A 121 16.47 -4.57 -0.04
C ALA A 121 16.43 -3.10 0.42
N GLU A 122 17.33 -2.73 1.34
CA GLU A 122 17.46 -1.39 1.92
C GLU A 122 17.75 -0.31 0.86
N GLU A 123 18.35 -0.69 -0.29
CA GLU A 123 18.58 0.21 -1.42
C GLU A 123 17.26 0.78 -1.98
N VAL A 124 16.16 0.03 -1.86
CA VAL A 124 14.84 0.45 -2.34
C VAL A 124 13.93 0.87 -1.19
N VAL A 125 13.90 0.10 -0.10
CA VAL A 125 12.91 0.25 0.98
C VAL A 125 13.49 0.74 2.30
N GLY A 126 14.79 1.00 2.40
CA GLY A 126 15.46 1.40 3.65
C GLY A 126 15.03 2.78 4.18
N HIS A 127 14.45 3.62 3.33
CA HIS A 127 13.93 4.93 3.73
C HIS A 127 12.52 4.89 4.35
N LEU A 128 11.84 3.74 4.36
CA LEU A 128 10.47 3.61 4.83
C LEU A 128 10.39 3.61 6.36
N GLY A 129 9.36 4.26 6.89
CA GLY A 129 9.00 4.21 8.30
C GLY A 129 8.49 2.81 8.72
N PRO A 130 8.18 2.59 10.01
CA PRO A 130 7.80 1.28 10.53
C PRO A 130 6.56 0.68 9.83
N GLU A 131 6.40 -0.64 9.94
CA GLU A 131 5.19 -1.35 9.52
C GLU A 131 4.06 -1.11 10.51
N PRO A 132 2.90 -0.57 10.09
CA PRO A 132 1.81 -0.21 11.01
C PRO A 132 1.14 -1.40 11.70
N LEU A 133 1.34 -2.62 11.16
CA LEU A 133 0.84 -3.88 11.74
C LEU A 133 1.97 -4.74 12.33
N GLY A 134 3.23 -4.30 12.24
CA GLY A 134 4.38 -5.02 12.79
C GLY A 134 4.48 -4.88 14.31
N ASP A 135 5.29 -5.74 14.92
CA ASP A 135 5.48 -5.81 16.37
C ASP A 135 6.26 -4.60 16.90
N ASP A 136 7.21 -4.09 16.12
CA ASP A 136 8.02 -2.92 16.47
C ASP A 136 7.23 -1.59 16.45
N PHE A 137 6.01 -1.59 15.90
CA PHE A 137 5.15 -0.43 15.88
C PHE A 137 4.15 -0.48 17.05
N THR A 138 4.65 -0.15 18.25
CA THR A 138 3.85 -0.03 19.47
C THR A 138 3.20 1.35 19.61
N LEU A 139 2.26 1.49 20.54
CA LEU A 139 1.65 2.78 20.87
C LEU A 139 2.70 3.78 21.35
N GLU A 140 3.64 3.35 22.20
CA GLU A 140 4.71 4.17 22.74
C GLU A 140 5.61 4.67 21.60
N ALA A 141 6.01 3.78 20.68
CA ALA A 141 6.78 4.15 19.51
C ALA A 141 6.02 5.16 18.63
N PHE A 142 4.71 4.98 18.44
CA PHE A 142 3.88 5.91 17.67
C PHE A 142 3.79 7.30 18.33
N VAL A 143 3.57 7.35 19.65
CA VAL A 143 3.55 8.60 20.43
C VAL A 143 4.88 9.34 20.27
N GLN A 144 6.01 8.67 20.46
CA GLN A 144 7.33 9.30 20.31
C GLN A 144 7.56 9.81 18.89
N ARG A 145 7.13 9.06 17.87
CA ARG A 145 7.26 9.47 16.48
C ARG A 145 6.41 10.70 16.14
N LEU A 146 5.23 10.87 16.75
CA LEU A 146 4.38 12.04 16.49
C LEU A 146 4.93 13.34 17.09
N LYS A 147 5.75 13.26 18.14
CA LYS A 147 6.29 14.44 18.84
C LYS A 147 7.07 15.34 17.88
N GLY A 148 6.85 16.65 18.01
CA GLY A 148 7.57 17.68 17.25
C GLY A 148 7.07 17.90 15.81
N HIS A 149 6.14 17.10 15.29
CA HIS A 149 5.58 17.32 13.96
C HIS A 149 4.45 18.36 13.97
N GLN A 150 4.67 19.50 13.32
CA GLN A 150 3.69 20.60 13.22
C GLN A 150 2.80 20.52 11.98
N CYS A 151 3.10 19.61 11.03
CA CYS A 151 2.28 19.45 9.84
C CYS A 151 0.93 18.79 10.17
N THR A 152 -0.02 18.88 9.23
CA THR A 152 -1.33 18.25 9.41
C THR A 152 -1.20 16.74 9.58
N ILE A 153 -2.00 16.15 10.47
CA ILE A 153 -1.94 14.71 10.78
C ILE A 153 -2.13 13.85 9.52
N LYS A 154 -3.03 14.24 8.61
CA LYS A 154 -3.19 13.53 7.34
C LYS A 154 -1.93 13.58 6.47
N SER A 155 -1.27 14.74 6.39
CA SER A 155 -0.02 14.85 5.62
C SER A 155 1.08 13.97 6.21
N LEU A 156 1.14 13.85 7.54
CA LEU A 156 2.12 13.04 8.24
C LEU A 156 1.88 11.54 8.01
N LEU A 157 0.63 11.08 8.13
CA LEU A 157 0.26 9.68 7.88
C LEU A 157 0.48 9.23 6.42
N LEU A 158 0.39 10.16 5.47
CA LEU A 158 0.70 9.88 4.06
C LEU A 158 2.21 9.81 3.77
N ASN A 159 3.06 10.31 4.67
CA ASN A 159 4.51 10.28 4.50
C ASN A 159 5.05 8.87 4.77
N GLN A 160 5.51 8.19 3.72
CA GLN A 160 6.00 6.81 3.82
C GLN A 160 7.28 6.67 4.67
N ARG A 161 8.05 7.75 4.91
CA ARG A 161 9.17 7.77 5.86
C ARG A 161 8.70 7.83 7.31
N PHE A 162 7.52 8.41 7.55
CA PHE A 162 6.91 8.49 8.87
C PHE A 162 6.23 7.16 9.24
N LEU A 163 5.37 6.64 8.37
CA LEU A 163 4.67 5.37 8.54
C LEU A 163 4.45 4.72 7.17
N ALA A 164 4.92 3.49 7.00
CA ALA A 164 4.83 2.84 5.70
C ALA A 164 3.42 2.29 5.45
N GLY A 165 3.00 2.25 4.18
CA GLY A 165 1.83 1.46 3.78
C GLY A 165 0.49 2.21 3.76
N LEU A 166 0.31 3.26 4.56
CA LEU A 166 -0.91 4.07 4.47
C LEU A 166 -0.92 4.93 3.20
N GLY A 167 -2.06 4.98 2.51
CA GLY A 167 -2.36 5.94 1.47
C GLY A 167 -3.62 6.72 1.79
N ASN A 168 -4.29 7.21 0.74
CA ASN A 168 -5.35 8.18 0.89
C ASN A 168 -6.65 7.58 1.45
N ILE A 169 -6.93 6.30 1.14
CA ILE A 169 -8.15 5.61 1.55
C ILE A 169 -8.09 5.34 3.05
N TYR A 170 -7.11 4.53 3.47
CA TYR A 170 -7.03 4.07 4.85
C TYR A 170 -6.66 5.20 5.83
N THR A 171 -5.99 6.26 5.37
CA THR A 171 -5.77 7.46 6.21
C THR A 171 -7.08 8.18 6.53
N ASP A 172 -7.97 8.37 5.55
CA ASP A 172 -9.26 9.03 5.80
C ASP A 172 -10.12 8.17 6.73
N GLU A 173 -10.23 6.87 6.44
CA GLU A 173 -11.00 5.94 7.28
C GLU A 173 -10.47 5.86 8.72
N ALA A 174 -9.14 5.81 8.91
CA ALA A 174 -8.54 5.80 10.24
C ALA A 174 -8.80 7.11 11.01
N LEU A 175 -8.66 8.26 10.36
CA LEU A 175 -8.93 9.55 10.98
C LEU A 175 -10.41 9.72 11.35
N PHE A 176 -11.31 9.19 10.51
CA PHE A 176 -12.74 9.16 10.83
C PHE A 176 -13.04 8.28 12.02
N LEU A 177 -12.51 7.05 12.04
CA LEU A 177 -12.69 6.12 13.14
C LEU A 177 -12.13 6.68 14.47
N ALA A 178 -11.03 7.44 14.41
CA ALA A 178 -10.44 8.09 15.58
C ALA A 178 -11.14 9.40 16.01
N GLY A 179 -12.05 9.95 15.18
CA GLY A 179 -12.70 11.24 15.42
C GLY A 179 -11.78 12.45 15.25
N ILE A 180 -10.73 12.34 14.44
CA ILE A 180 -9.70 13.38 14.28
C ILE A 180 -9.86 14.09 12.94
N HIS A 181 -9.97 15.41 12.95
CA HIS A 181 -10.05 16.19 11.72
C HIS A 181 -8.71 16.15 10.94
N PRO A 182 -8.72 15.88 9.61
CA PRO A 182 -7.50 15.62 8.83
C PRO A 182 -6.53 16.80 8.75
N GLN A 183 -7.02 18.03 8.95
CA GLN A 183 -6.19 19.25 8.96
C GLN A 183 -5.64 19.63 10.34
N ARG A 184 -5.91 18.86 11.40
CA ARG A 184 -5.32 19.16 12.71
C ARG A 184 -3.79 19.01 12.67
N PRO A 185 -3.02 19.92 13.28
CA PRO A 185 -1.59 19.71 13.49
C PRO A 185 -1.35 18.42 14.27
N ALA A 186 -0.39 17.58 13.85
CA ALA A 186 -0.08 16.33 14.55
C ALA A 186 0.34 16.58 16.01
N SER A 187 1.05 17.67 16.26
CA SER A 187 1.43 18.16 17.60
C SER A 187 0.26 18.57 18.50
N SER A 188 -0.94 18.77 17.95
CA SER A 188 -2.13 19.19 18.72
C SER A 188 -2.95 18.03 19.28
N LEU A 189 -2.57 16.78 19.00
CA LEU A 189 -3.31 15.60 19.43
C LEU A 189 -3.03 15.28 20.90
N SER A 190 -4.08 15.02 21.68
CA SER A 190 -3.94 14.51 23.04
C SER A 190 -3.45 13.06 23.05
N GLN A 191 -3.00 12.57 24.21
CA GLN A 191 -2.54 11.18 24.35
C GLN A 191 -3.67 10.18 24.01
N GLU A 192 -4.90 10.48 24.42
CA GLU A 192 -6.08 9.66 24.14
C GLU A 192 -6.43 9.67 22.64
N GLU A 193 -6.26 10.81 21.97
CA GLU A 193 -6.44 10.92 20.51
C GLU A 193 -5.39 10.10 19.76
N ILE A 194 -4.14 10.13 20.21
CA ILE A 194 -3.06 9.33 19.64
C ILE A 194 -3.35 7.84 19.80
N GLN A 195 -3.82 7.40 20.98
CA GLN A 195 -4.22 6.02 21.21
C GLN A 195 -5.36 5.58 20.27
N ARG A 196 -6.44 6.37 20.18
CA ARG A 196 -7.54 6.06 19.27
C ARG A 196 -7.08 6.00 17.82
N LEU A 197 -6.17 6.89 17.41
CA LEU A 197 -5.62 6.89 16.05
C LEU A 197 -4.76 5.65 15.78
N TYR A 198 -3.91 5.27 16.73
CA TYR A 198 -3.10 4.05 16.64
C TYR A 198 -3.97 2.81 16.45
N GLU A 199 -4.98 2.64 17.29
CA GLU A 199 -5.95 1.54 17.20
C GLU A 199 -6.72 1.59 15.89
N ALA A 200 -7.22 2.77 15.50
CA ALA A 200 -7.98 2.97 14.27
C ALA A 200 -7.17 2.60 13.02
N ILE A 201 -5.90 3.00 12.94
CA ILE A 201 -5.01 2.64 11.81
C ILE A 201 -4.92 1.11 11.70
N ARG A 202 -4.66 0.41 12.81
CA ARG A 202 -4.52 -1.05 12.80
C ARG A 202 -5.83 -1.73 12.42
N THR A 203 -6.96 -1.24 12.93
CA THR A 203 -8.29 -1.75 12.62
C THR A 203 -8.62 -1.63 11.13
N VAL A 204 -8.53 -0.42 10.54
CA VAL A 204 -8.91 -0.24 9.13
C VAL A 204 -7.99 -0.97 8.16
N LEU A 205 -6.71 -1.15 8.51
CA LEU A 205 -5.77 -1.92 7.69
C LEU A 205 -6.08 -3.42 7.75
N ARG A 206 -6.38 -3.97 8.94
CA ARG A 206 -6.77 -5.38 9.10
C ARG A 206 -8.09 -5.68 8.39
N GLU A 207 -9.10 -4.83 8.57
CA GLU A 207 -10.36 -4.95 7.83
C GLU A 207 -10.13 -4.89 6.31
N GLY A 208 -9.23 -4.00 5.86
CA GLY A 208 -8.82 -3.92 4.47
C GLY A 208 -8.24 -5.24 3.96
N ILE A 209 -7.36 -5.89 4.73
CA ILE A 209 -6.74 -7.17 4.36
C ILE A 209 -7.79 -8.29 4.33
N GLU A 210 -8.62 -8.38 5.37
CA GLU A 210 -9.70 -9.37 5.47
C GLU A 210 -10.68 -9.28 4.29
N ARG A 211 -11.00 -8.05 3.86
CA ARG A 211 -11.86 -7.78 2.70
C ARG A 211 -11.11 -7.73 1.37
N ARG A 212 -9.86 -8.20 1.33
CA ARG A 212 -9.01 -8.32 0.12
C ARG A 212 -8.77 -6.98 -0.60
N GLY A 213 -8.75 -5.88 0.16
CA GLY A 213 -8.49 -4.53 -0.33
C GLY A 213 -9.67 -3.83 -1.00
N THR A 214 -9.42 -2.64 -1.55
CA THR A 214 -10.42 -1.70 -2.08
C THR A 214 -10.29 -1.55 -3.60
N THR A 215 -11.37 -1.84 -4.34
CA THR A 215 -11.40 -1.69 -5.80
C THR A 215 -12.25 -0.51 -6.24
N PHE A 216 -11.60 0.56 -6.74
CA PHE A 216 -12.27 1.68 -7.40
C PHE A 216 -12.00 1.78 -8.91
N SER A 217 -10.90 1.19 -9.38
CA SER A 217 -10.56 1.17 -10.80
C SER A 217 -9.80 -0.13 -11.13
N ASP A 218 -8.48 -0.06 -11.07
CA ASP A 218 -7.57 -1.01 -11.72
C ASP A 218 -7.04 -2.07 -10.74
N TYR A 219 -7.22 -1.89 -9.44
CA TYR A 219 -6.77 -2.88 -8.46
C TYR A 219 -7.46 -4.23 -8.70
N ARG A 220 -6.66 -5.29 -8.68
CA ARG A 220 -7.07 -6.70 -8.69
C ARG A 220 -6.13 -7.46 -7.76
N ASP A 221 -6.65 -8.52 -7.16
CA ASP A 221 -5.83 -9.50 -6.46
C ASP A 221 -5.02 -10.38 -7.44
N ALA A 222 -4.27 -11.35 -6.92
CA ALA A 222 -3.40 -12.17 -7.75
C ALA A 222 -4.16 -13.01 -8.81
N PHE A 223 -5.44 -13.30 -8.59
CA PHE A 223 -6.26 -14.10 -9.49
C PHE A 223 -7.15 -13.25 -10.41
N GLY A 224 -6.97 -11.92 -10.39
CA GLY A 224 -7.72 -11.01 -11.24
C GLY A 224 -9.09 -10.63 -10.69
N ALA A 225 -9.42 -10.98 -9.44
CA ALA A 225 -10.68 -10.61 -8.79
C ALA A 225 -10.56 -9.25 -8.08
N PRO A 226 -11.66 -8.49 -7.95
CA PRO A 226 -11.68 -7.26 -7.18
C PRO A 226 -11.71 -7.54 -5.66
N GLY A 227 -11.08 -6.69 -4.87
CA GLY A 227 -11.34 -6.59 -3.43
C GLY A 227 -12.74 -6.05 -3.13
N ARG A 228 -13.20 -6.21 -1.88
CA ARG A 228 -14.56 -5.85 -1.42
C ARG A 228 -14.60 -4.73 -0.38
N ASN A 229 -13.46 -4.20 0.05
CA ASN A 229 -13.44 -3.22 1.14
C ASN A 229 -14.16 -1.89 0.81
N GLN A 230 -14.33 -1.55 -0.47
CA GLN A 230 -15.08 -0.36 -0.91
C GLN A 230 -16.52 -0.31 -0.39
N GLU A 231 -17.14 -1.47 -0.16
CA GLU A 231 -18.50 -1.60 0.34
C GLU A 231 -18.61 -1.17 1.81
N ALA A 232 -17.52 -1.34 2.57
CA ALA A 232 -17.45 -1.08 3.99
C ALA A 232 -16.81 0.27 4.36
N LEU A 233 -16.28 1.02 3.39
CA LEU A 233 -15.74 2.37 3.63
C LEU A 233 -16.81 3.28 4.23
N LYS A 234 -16.48 4.01 5.30
CA LYS A 234 -17.43 4.84 6.04
C LYS A 234 -17.52 6.24 5.45
N ILE A 235 -16.41 6.80 4.97
CA ILE A 235 -16.35 8.19 4.51
C ILE A 235 -15.65 8.41 3.17
N PHE A 236 -14.69 7.57 2.79
CA PHE A 236 -13.89 7.81 1.60
C PHE A 236 -14.76 7.76 0.34
N ARG A 237 -14.68 8.80 -0.50
CA ARG A 237 -15.53 8.98 -1.70
C ARG A 237 -17.04 9.00 -1.41
N ARG A 238 -17.46 9.30 -0.18
CA ARG A 238 -18.88 9.44 0.22
C ARG A 238 -19.31 10.88 0.47
N ALA A 239 -18.63 11.87 -0.13
CA ALA A 239 -19.05 13.27 -0.01
C ALA A 239 -20.51 13.48 -0.44
N GLY A 240 -21.25 14.29 0.31
CA GLY A 240 -22.69 14.49 0.10
C GLY A 240 -23.59 13.40 0.70
N ARG A 241 -23.03 12.27 1.14
CA ARG A 241 -23.79 11.20 1.83
C ARG A 241 -23.87 11.47 3.34
N PRO A 242 -24.91 10.98 4.04
CA PRO A 242 -24.99 11.09 5.49
C PRO A 242 -23.89 10.26 6.17
N CYS A 243 -23.28 10.83 7.21
CA CYS A 243 -22.32 10.14 8.07
C CYS A 243 -23.00 8.94 8.75
N PRO A 244 -22.40 7.73 8.71
CA PRO A 244 -23.00 6.55 9.32
C PRO A 244 -23.08 6.61 10.86
N GLN A 245 -22.36 7.53 11.50
CA GLN A 245 -22.39 7.70 12.96
C GLN A 245 -23.36 8.77 13.44
N CYS A 246 -23.48 9.90 12.73
CA CYS A 246 -24.22 11.07 13.24
C CYS A 246 -25.18 11.71 12.22
N GLY A 247 -25.33 11.14 11.03
CA GLY A 247 -26.21 11.62 9.96
C GLY A 247 -25.77 12.90 9.24
N ALA A 248 -24.76 13.62 9.73
CA ALA A 248 -24.28 14.85 9.08
C ALA A 248 -23.65 14.56 7.71
N GLU A 249 -23.80 15.47 6.76
CA GLU A 249 -23.26 15.33 5.41
C GLU A 249 -21.72 15.24 5.44
N ILE A 250 -21.17 14.19 4.84
CA ILE A 250 -19.73 14.01 4.66
C ILE A 250 -19.22 15.08 3.68
N LYS A 251 -18.14 15.76 4.07
CA LYS A 251 -17.52 16.83 3.27
C LYS A 251 -16.26 16.34 2.60
N ARG A 252 -15.89 17.04 1.52
CA ARG A 252 -14.64 16.84 0.78
C ARG A 252 -13.82 18.11 0.80
N THR A 253 -12.55 17.98 1.13
CA THR A 253 -11.54 19.04 1.04
C THR A 253 -10.27 18.52 0.35
N LYS A 254 -9.22 19.33 0.32
CA LYS A 254 -7.90 18.95 -0.19
C LYS A 254 -6.85 19.16 0.90
N VAL A 255 -6.12 18.11 1.26
CA VAL A 255 -5.01 18.16 2.24
C VAL A 255 -3.79 17.52 1.59
N ALA A 256 -2.64 18.19 1.64
CA ALA A 256 -1.39 17.74 1.02
C ALA A 256 -1.56 17.33 -0.46
N GLY A 257 -2.37 18.09 -1.22
CA GLY A 257 -2.61 17.79 -2.63
C GLY A 257 -3.58 16.63 -2.90
N ARG A 258 -4.16 15.99 -1.88
CA ARG A 258 -5.04 14.82 -2.00
C ARG A 258 -6.48 15.14 -1.62
N GLY A 259 -7.43 14.61 -2.40
CA GLY A 259 -8.85 14.67 -2.03
C GLY A 259 -9.06 13.96 -0.70
N THR A 260 -9.72 14.64 0.23
CA THR A 260 -9.83 14.25 1.64
C THR A 260 -11.28 14.28 2.05
N TYR A 261 -11.77 13.21 2.64
CA TYR A 261 -13.14 13.08 3.12
C TYR A 261 -13.15 13.13 4.64
N PHE A 262 -14.17 13.76 5.22
CA PHE A 262 -14.34 13.83 6.68
C PHE A 262 -15.79 14.15 7.04
N CYS A 263 -16.21 13.80 8.26
CA CYS A 263 -17.48 14.24 8.84
C CYS A 263 -17.25 15.48 9.73
N PRO A 264 -17.90 16.64 9.46
CA PRO A 264 -17.66 17.85 10.23
C PRO A 264 -18.15 17.79 11.69
N ARG A 265 -19.06 16.86 12.01
CA ARG A 265 -19.53 16.64 13.39
C ARG A 265 -18.68 15.63 14.15
N CYS A 266 -18.40 14.46 13.57
CA CYS A 266 -17.57 13.44 14.23
C CYS A 266 -16.08 13.81 14.28
N GLN A 267 -15.62 14.65 13.35
CA GLN A 267 -14.24 15.13 13.27
C GLN A 267 -14.24 16.66 13.27
N PRO A 268 -14.56 17.32 14.40
CA PRO A 268 -14.59 18.77 14.44
C PRO A 268 -13.19 19.35 14.19
N LEU A 269 -13.11 20.44 13.42
CA LEU A 269 -11.86 21.16 13.26
C LEU A 269 -11.51 21.83 14.60
N PHE A 270 -10.40 21.40 15.20
CA PHE A 270 -9.89 22.01 16.42
C PHE A 270 -9.55 23.47 16.14
N ARG A 271 -10.34 24.39 16.69
CA ARG A 271 -9.99 25.79 16.84
C ARG A 271 -9.34 25.88 18.21
N GLY A 272 -8.01 26.02 18.27
CA GLY A 272 -7.34 26.24 19.54
C GLY A 272 -7.99 27.40 20.29
N LYS A 273 -8.06 27.32 21.62
CA LYS A 273 -8.34 28.51 22.42
C LYS A 273 -7.20 29.49 22.12
N HIS A 274 -7.53 30.62 21.50
CA HIS A 274 -6.63 31.77 21.41
C HIS A 274 -6.27 32.24 22.82
#